data_AF-A0A0M6XNH0-F1
#
_entry.id   AF-A0A0M6XNH0-F1
#
_cell.length_a   1.000
_cell.length_b   1.000
_cell.length_c   1.000
_cell.angle_alpha   90.00
_cell.angle_beta   90.00
_cell.angle_gamma   90.00
#
_symmetry.space_group_name_H-M   'P 1'
#
loop_
_entity.id
_entity.type
_entity.pdbx_description
1 polymer ?
#
loop_
_entity_poly.entity_id
_entity_poly.type
_entity_poly.pdbx_seq_one_letter_code
_entity_poly.pdbx_strand_id
1 'polypeptide(L)'
;MVGDLDSISEEARAVFADGLVHVPEQDSTDFAKALRTYPAPFTIAVGFIGARVDHFLACLTELARNRAPCVLLGEEDCVCIAPPSIRLDLPVGTRLSLWPLGPATGTGEGLEWPIDRVAFGPASVTGTSNRTTGPVTLNLSGGPMALILPSDALPALLESLEMTPRGADTSPL
;
A
#
# COMPACT_ATOMS: atom_id res chain seq x y z
N MET A 1 8.84 -5.91 18.58
CA MET A 1 7.96 -4.71 18.52
C MET A 1 8.83 -3.49 18.25
N VAL A 2 8.39 -2.57 17.40
CA VAL A 2 9.11 -1.32 17.08
C VAL A 2 8.16 -0.16 17.33
N GLY A 3 8.65 0.88 17.99
CA GLY A 3 7.91 2.10 18.27
C GLY A 3 8.60 2.91 19.36
N ASP A 4 7.97 4.00 19.79
CA ASP A 4 8.37 4.70 21.01
C ASP A 4 7.97 3.94 22.30
N LEU A 5 7.15 2.90 22.16
CA LEU A 5 6.71 2.00 23.22
C LEU A 5 5.94 2.72 24.34
N ASP A 6 5.33 3.87 24.07
CA ASP A 6 4.53 4.60 25.05
C ASP A 6 3.15 3.94 25.30
N SER A 7 2.67 3.20 24.30
CA SER A 7 1.36 2.57 24.25
C SER A 7 1.38 1.08 24.60
N ILE A 8 2.56 0.52 24.93
CA ILE A 8 2.70 -0.91 25.30
C ILE A 8 2.31 -1.11 26.77
N SER A 9 1.51 -2.14 27.07
CA SER A 9 1.23 -2.51 28.46
C SER A 9 2.47 -3.13 29.14
N GLU A 10 2.52 -3.11 30.46
CA GLU A 10 3.64 -3.68 31.23
C GLU A 10 3.75 -5.20 30.99
N GLU A 11 2.62 -5.89 30.85
CA GLU A 11 2.57 -7.32 30.54
C GLU A 11 3.13 -7.60 29.15
N ALA A 12 2.73 -6.83 28.14
CA ALA A 12 3.26 -6.97 26.78
C ALA A 12 4.76 -6.64 26.74
N ARG A 13 5.21 -5.64 27.52
CA ARG A 13 6.62 -5.29 27.62
C ARG A 13 7.47 -6.41 28.20
N ALA A 14 6.95 -7.12 29.21
CA ALA A 14 7.62 -8.29 29.79
C ALA A 14 7.66 -9.47 28.81
N VAL A 15 6.55 -9.73 28.10
CA VAL A 15 6.46 -10.84 27.13
C VAL A 15 7.39 -10.64 25.93
N PHE A 16 7.53 -9.40 25.44
CA PHE A 16 8.30 -9.10 24.24
C PHE A 16 9.70 -8.55 24.52
N ALA A 17 10.19 -8.61 25.77
CA ALA A 17 11.41 -7.94 26.23
C ALA A 17 12.62 -8.15 25.30
N ASP A 18 12.83 -9.37 24.81
CA ASP A 18 13.96 -9.74 23.96
C ASP A 18 13.86 -9.22 22.51
N GLY A 19 12.70 -8.70 22.11
CA GLY A 19 12.40 -8.23 20.75
C GLY A 19 11.90 -6.78 20.68
N LEU A 20 12.08 -5.99 21.75
CA LEU A 20 11.73 -4.57 21.78
C LEU A 20 12.82 -3.74 21.10
N VAL A 21 12.46 -3.01 20.06
CA VAL A 21 13.30 -1.98 19.45
C VAL A 21 12.67 -0.63 19.77
N HIS A 22 13.23 0.04 20.76
CA HIS A 22 12.77 1.36 21.16
C HIS A 22 13.35 2.43 20.22
N VAL A 23 12.46 3.16 19.55
CA VAL A 23 12.78 4.27 18.67
C VAL A 23 12.09 5.53 19.22
N PRO A 24 12.80 6.37 20.00
CA PRO A 24 12.20 7.48 20.75
C PRO A 24 11.77 8.67 19.88
N GLU A 25 12.12 8.64 18.60
CA GLU A 25 11.76 9.61 17.57
C GLU A 25 10.22 9.81 17.49
N GLN A 26 9.78 11.07 17.40
CA GLN A 26 8.35 11.45 17.38
C GLN A 26 7.91 12.08 16.04
N ASP A 27 8.85 12.37 15.14
CA ASP A 27 8.61 12.94 13.82
C ASP A 27 8.18 11.92 12.77
N SER A 28 8.12 10.63 13.11
CA SER A 28 7.56 9.58 12.26
C SER A 28 6.61 8.63 13.01
N THR A 29 5.67 8.03 12.28
CA THR A 29 4.71 7.07 12.83
C THR A 29 5.37 5.73 13.13
N ASP A 30 4.79 4.93 14.02
CA ASP A 30 5.27 3.56 14.28
C ASP A 30 5.23 2.68 13.03
N PHE A 31 4.31 2.95 12.11
CA PHE A 31 4.30 2.35 10.77
C PHE A 31 5.59 2.65 9.99
N ALA A 32 5.99 3.92 9.92
CA ALA A 32 7.20 4.35 9.23
C ALA A 32 8.46 3.77 9.89
N LYS A 33 8.48 3.74 11.23
CA LYS A 33 9.56 3.11 12.01
C LYS A 33 9.65 1.62 11.67
N ALA A 34 8.53 0.89 11.70
CA ALA A 34 8.49 -0.54 11.40
C ALA A 34 8.99 -0.86 9.99
N LEU A 35 8.54 -0.12 8.97
CA LEU A 35 8.98 -0.30 7.58
C LEU A 35 10.49 -0.07 7.40
N ARG A 36 11.06 0.90 8.12
CA ARG A 36 12.49 1.22 8.07
C ARG A 36 13.35 0.23 8.84
N THR A 37 12.90 -0.20 10.01
CA THR A 37 13.66 -1.07 10.91
C THR A 37 13.69 -2.52 10.41
N TYR A 38 12.62 -3.00 9.77
CA TYR A 38 12.56 -4.34 9.22
C TYR A 38 12.30 -4.31 7.71
N PRO A 39 13.34 -4.01 6.91
CA PRO A 39 13.20 -4.04 5.47
C PRO A 39 12.93 -5.47 5.01
N ALA A 40 11.71 -5.71 4.53
CA ALA A 40 11.33 -6.96 3.88
C ALA A 40 11.26 -6.75 2.36
N PRO A 41 11.43 -7.81 1.55
CA PRO A 41 11.10 -7.78 0.14
C PRO A 41 9.69 -7.25 -0.14
N PHE A 42 8.76 -7.58 0.76
CA PHE A 42 7.37 -7.16 0.71
C PHE A 42 6.75 -7.22 2.11
N THR A 43 5.85 -6.28 2.42
CA THR A 43 5.18 -6.18 3.71
C THR A 43 3.66 -6.19 3.55
N ILE A 44 2.96 -6.96 4.39
CA ILE A 44 1.50 -6.82 4.57
C ILE A 44 1.29 -6.16 5.93
N ALA A 45 0.67 -4.99 5.93
CA ALA A 45 0.42 -4.20 7.13
C ALA A 45 -1.06 -4.23 7.50
N VAL A 46 -1.36 -4.82 8.65
CA VAL A 46 -2.73 -4.98 9.17
C VAL A 46 -2.98 -3.98 10.30
N GLY A 47 -4.21 -3.50 10.44
CA GLY A 47 -4.59 -2.57 11.51
C GLY A 47 -4.35 -1.09 11.18
N PHE A 48 -4.07 -0.77 9.92
CA PHE A 48 -3.84 0.61 9.44
C PHE A 48 -5.02 1.18 8.63
N ILE A 49 -6.14 0.45 8.53
CA ILE A 49 -7.37 0.85 7.84
C ILE A 49 -8.54 0.80 8.84
N GLY A 50 -9.42 1.82 8.82
CA GLY A 50 -10.75 1.76 9.45
C GLY A 50 -10.92 2.47 10.80
N ALA A 51 -9.92 2.48 11.70
CA ALA A 51 -10.11 3.05 13.04
C ALA A 51 -9.93 4.59 13.09
N ARG A 52 -8.87 5.09 12.45
CA ARG A 52 -8.45 6.50 12.50
C ARG A 52 -8.05 6.98 11.11
N VAL A 53 -8.83 7.92 10.56
CA VAL A 53 -8.65 8.42 9.19
C VAL A 53 -7.31 9.13 9.01
N ASP A 54 -6.91 9.94 9.99
CA ASP A 54 -5.62 10.64 10.01
C ASP A 54 -4.44 9.65 9.94
N HIS A 55 -4.52 8.55 10.69
CA HIS A 55 -3.50 7.51 10.68
C HIS A 55 -3.40 6.82 9.30
N PHE A 56 -4.53 6.45 8.71
CA PHE A 56 -4.56 5.86 7.36
C PHE A 56 -3.94 6.80 6.31
N LEU A 57 -4.28 8.09 6.33
CA LEU A 57 -3.72 9.09 5.41
C LEU A 57 -2.21 9.26 5.61
N ALA A 58 -1.72 9.20 6.85
CA ALA A 58 -0.29 9.22 7.14
C ALA A 58 0.41 7.98 6.56
N CYS A 59 -0.16 6.78 6.71
CA CYS A 59 0.36 5.55 6.08
C CYS A 59 0.45 5.68 4.56
N LEU A 60 -0.59 6.20 3.89
CA LEU A 60 -0.55 6.40 2.44
C LEU A 60 0.56 7.37 2.02
N THR A 61 0.76 8.43 2.78
CA THR A 61 1.85 9.40 2.54
C THR A 61 3.21 8.73 2.68
N GLU A 62 3.42 7.92 3.71
CA GLU A 62 4.66 7.18 3.91
C GLU A 62 4.92 6.14 2.83
N LEU A 63 3.89 5.40 2.40
CA LEU A 63 4.01 4.46 1.30
C LEU A 63 4.37 5.17 -0.02
N ALA A 64 3.70 6.29 -0.32
CA ALA A 64 3.94 7.07 -1.52
C ALA A 64 5.33 7.70 -1.55
N ARG A 65 5.77 8.28 -0.42
CA ARG A 65 7.08 8.92 -0.28
C ARG A 65 8.22 7.92 -0.48
N ASN A 66 8.11 6.74 0.14
CA ASN A 66 9.20 5.76 0.17
C ASN A 66 9.09 4.69 -0.92
N ARG A 67 7.98 4.66 -1.68
CA ARG A 67 7.64 3.59 -2.64
C ARG A 67 7.84 2.21 -2.01
N ALA A 68 7.42 2.06 -0.75
CA ALA A 68 7.61 0.83 -0.01
C ALA A 68 6.77 -0.29 -0.64
N PRO A 69 7.32 -1.50 -0.85
CA PRO A 69 6.58 -2.65 -1.36
C PRO A 69 5.67 -3.19 -0.26
N CYS A 70 4.54 -2.53 -0.06
CA CYS A 70 3.66 -2.80 1.07
C CYS A 70 2.19 -2.70 0.65
N VAL A 71 1.40 -3.65 1.14
CA VAL A 71 -0.06 -3.63 1.08
C VAL A 71 -0.60 -3.39 2.49
N LEU A 72 -1.42 -2.35 2.64
CA LEU A 72 -2.28 -2.18 3.80
C LEU A 72 -3.48 -3.11 3.63
N LEU A 73 -3.77 -3.95 4.62
CA LEU A 73 -4.91 -4.87 4.62
C LEU A 73 -5.87 -4.51 5.74
N GLY A 74 -7.12 -4.25 5.37
CA GLY A 74 -8.26 -4.08 6.26
C GLY A 74 -9.28 -5.19 6.07
N GLU A 75 -10.41 -5.06 6.75
CA GLU A 75 -11.53 -6.02 6.64
C GLU A 75 -12.16 -6.00 5.24
N GLU A 76 -12.42 -4.81 4.70
CA GLU A 76 -13.10 -4.65 3.41
C GLU A 76 -12.15 -4.40 2.23
N ASP A 77 -10.97 -3.82 2.47
CA ASP A 77 -10.09 -3.31 1.43
C ASP A 77 -8.63 -3.71 1.64
N CYS A 78 -7.92 -3.90 0.54
CA CYS A 78 -6.46 -3.87 0.47
C CYS A 78 -5.97 -2.70 -0.38
N VAL A 79 -4.90 -2.03 0.07
CA VAL A 79 -4.39 -0.80 -0.55
C VAL A 79 -2.88 -0.87 -0.71
N CYS A 80 -2.37 -0.57 -1.90
CA CYS A 80 -0.94 -0.38 -2.14
C CYS A 80 -0.69 0.85 -3.02
N ILE A 81 0.57 1.27 -3.11
CA ILE A 81 0.98 2.18 -4.17
C ILE A 81 1.18 1.35 -5.43
N ALA A 82 0.42 1.66 -6.47
CA ALA A 82 0.49 0.96 -7.74
C ALA A 82 1.88 1.13 -8.37
N PRO A 83 2.48 0.06 -8.92
CA PRO A 83 3.66 0.19 -9.76
C PRO A 83 3.28 0.89 -11.09
N PRO A 84 4.27 1.34 -11.89
CA PRO A 84 4.01 2.00 -13.17
C PRO A 84 3.24 1.14 -14.18
N SER A 85 3.35 -0.18 -14.10
CA SER A 85 2.57 -1.11 -14.90
C SER A 85 2.17 -2.30 -14.04
N ILE A 86 0.91 -2.72 -14.13
CA ILE A 86 0.39 -3.89 -13.41
C ILE A 86 -0.70 -4.57 -14.25
N ARG A 87 -0.71 -5.90 -14.23
CA ARG A 87 -1.77 -6.72 -14.79
C ARG A 87 -2.43 -7.50 -13.68
N LEU A 88 -3.73 -7.33 -13.49
CA LEU A 88 -4.53 -7.96 -12.44
C LEU A 88 -5.54 -8.92 -13.08
N ASP A 89 -5.54 -10.18 -12.65
CA ASP A 89 -6.59 -11.13 -13.01
C ASP A 89 -7.71 -11.05 -11.96
N LEU A 90 -8.71 -10.20 -12.23
CA LEU A 90 -9.81 -9.93 -11.31
C LEU A 90 -11.13 -10.41 -11.91
N PRO A 91 -12.06 -10.95 -11.09
CA PRO A 91 -13.41 -11.26 -11.54
C PRO A 91 -14.09 -10.02 -12.13
N VAL A 92 -14.93 -10.22 -13.16
CA VAL A 92 -15.79 -9.15 -13.70
C VAL A 92 -16.67 -8.60 -12.58
N GLY A 93 -16.79 -7.28 -12.49
CA GLY A 93 -17.59 -6.62 -11.47
C GLY A 93 -16.83 -6.23 -10.20
N THR A 94 -15.55 -6.59 -10.08
CA THR A 94 -14.70 -6.22 -8.94
C THR A 94 -14.54 -4.71 -8.86
N ARG A 95 -14.70 -4.13 -7.66
CA ARG A 95 -14.41 -2.71 -7.42
C ARG A 95 -12.91 -2.47 -7.57
N LEU A 96 -12.54 -1.44 -8.32
CA LEU A 96 -11.16 -0.97 -8.44
C LEU A 96 -11.15 0.53 -8.29
N SER A 97 -10.38 1.06 -7.34
CA SER A 97 -10.22 2.51 -7.19
C SER A 97 -8.78 2.95 -7.35
N LEU A 98 -8.59 4.08 -8.04
CA LEU A 98 -7.31 4.73 -8.23
C LEU A 98 -7.33 6.09 -7.52
N TRP A 99 -6.52 6.24 -6.48
CA TRP A 99 -6.44 7.46 -5.68
C TRP A 99 -5.07 8.16 -5.83
N PRO A 100 -5.01 9.32 -6.50
CA PRO A 100 -3.76 10.03 -6.73
C PRO A 100 -3.23 10.71 -5.47
N LEU A 101 -1.94 10.54 -5.18
CA LEU A 101 -1.21 11.33 -4.17
C LEU A 101 -0.40 12.48 -4.80
N GLY A 102 -0.42 12.59 -6.12
CA GLY A 102 0.14 13.70 -6.90
C GLY A 102 -0.47 13.73 -8.31
N PRO A 103 -0.11 14.71 -9.15
CA PRO A 103 -0.56 14.74 -10.55
C PRO A 103 -0.14 13.48 -11.29
N ALA A 104 -1.10 12.75 -11.87
CA ALA A 104 -0.85 11.48 -12.53
C ALA A 104 -1.79 11.28 -13.74
N THR A 105 -1.38 10.41 -14.66
CA THR A 105 -2.20 9.97 -15.80
C THR A 105 -1.95 8.50 -16.05
N GLY A 106 -2.78 7.85 -16.86
CA GLY A 106 -2.53 6.48 -17.25
C GLY A 106 -3.52 5.96 -18.26
N THR A 107 -3.27 4.75 -18.73
CA THR A 107 -4.18 3.97 -19.58
C THR A 107 -4.61 2.71 -18.85
N GLY A 108 -5.79 2.21 -19.17
CA GLY A 108 -6.37 1.06 -18.49
C GLY A 108 -7.25 0.23 -19.42
N GLU A 109 -7.01 -1.07 -19.46
CA GLU A 109 -7.86 -2.05 -20.12
C GLU A 109 -8.64 -2.86 -19.08
N GLY A 110 -9.77 -3.44 -19.47
CA GLY A 110 -10.60 -4.25 -18.57
C GLY A 110 -11.33 -3.44 -17.49
N LEU A 111 -11.50 -2.13 -17.70
CA LEU A 111 -12.25 -1.23 -16.82
C LEU A 111 -13.58 -0.83 -17.47
N GLU A 112 -14.61 -0.65 -16.65
CA GLU A 112 -15.91 -0.14 -17.07
C GLU A 112 -15.81 1.32 -17.50
N TRP A 113 -15.04 2.13 -16.75
CA TRP A 113 -14.82 3.53 -17.04
C TRP A 113 -13.35 3.73 -17.49
N PRO A 114 -13.11 4.07 -18.78
CA PRO A 114 -11.76 4.28 -19.30
C PRO A 114 -11.01 5.41 -18.60
N ILE A 115 -9.68 5.28 -18.49
CA ILE A 115 -8.83 6.25 -17.77
C ILE A 115 -7.84 7.02 -18.66
N ASP A 116 -7.74 6.68 -19.95
CA ASP A 116 -6.72 7.17 -20.91
C ASP A 116 -6.59 8.69 -21.03
N ARG A 117 -7.66 9.42 -20.69
CA ARG A 117 -7.73 10.88 -20.80
C ARG A 117 -7.95 11.57 -19.46
N VAL A 118 -7.81 10.82 -18.36
CA VAL A 118 -8.02 11.34 -17.02
C VAL A 118 -6.72 11.93 -16.51
N ALA A 119 -6.74 13.24 -16.26
CA ALA A 119 -5.71 13.93 -15.49
C ALA A 119 -6.03 13.80 -14.00
N PHE A 120 -5.45 12.79 -13.36
CA PHE A 120 -5.64 12.55 -11.94
C PHE A 120 -4.89 13.57 -11.10
N GLY A 121 -5.46 13.91 -9.95
CA GLY A 121 -4.78 14.71 -8.94
C GLY A 121 -5.53 14.68 -7.61
N PRO A 122 -4.82 14.82 -6.48
CA PRO A 122 -5.43 14.78 -5.15
C PRO A 122 -6.45 15.90 -4.91
N ALA A 123 -6.36 16.99 -5.69
CA ALA A 123 -7.29 18.13 -5.66
C ALA A 123 -8.17 18.22 -6.93
N SER A 124 -8.22 17.16 -7.75
CA SER A 124 -8.98 17.14 -9.01
C SER A 124 -9.74 15.82 -9.18
N VAL A 125 -9.55 15.12 -10.30
CA VAL A 125 -10.27 13.89 -10.62
C VAL A 125 -9.54 12.71 -9.97
N THR A 126 -10.32 11.81 -9.37
CA THR A 126 -9.86 10.52 -8.85
C THR A 126 -10.57 9.40 -9.60
N GLY A 127 -10.00 8.19 -9.59
CA GLY A 127 -10.58 7.00 -10.22
C GLY A 127 -11.37 6.16 -9.23
N THR A 128 -12.18 6.79 -8.39
CA THR A 128 -12.86 6.13 -7.28
C THR A 128 -14.02 5.26 -7.76
N SER A 129 -14.12 4.04 -7.23
CA SER A 129 -15.19 3.06 -7.52
C SER A 129 -15.36 2.70 -8.99
N ASN A 130 -14.25 2.54 -9.72
CA ASN A 130 -14.27 1.88 -11.02
C ASN A 130 -14.65 0.40 -10.85
N ARG A 131 -14.93 -0.29 -11.95
CA ARG A 131 -15.35 -1.67 -11.95
C ARG A 131 -14.66 -2.43 -13.07
N THR A 132 -14.25 -3.65 -12.81
CA THR A 132 -13.61 -4.50 -13.82
C THR A 132 -14.65 -5.06 -14.80
N THR A 133 -14.27 -5.13 -16.07
CA THR A 133 -15.02 -5.80 -17.16
C THR A 133 -14.33 -7.08 -17.63
N GLY A 134 -13.16 -7.39 -17.06
CA GLY A 134 -12.33 -8.57 -17.31
C GLY A 134 -10.95 -8.40 -16.65
N PRO A 135 -9.93 -9.16 -17.09
CA PRO A 135 -8.55 -8.94 -16.66
C PRO A 135 -8.12 -7.50 -16.93
N VAL A 136 -7.51 -6.87 -15.93
CA VAL A 136 -7.15 -5.46 -15.96
C VAL A 136 -5.67 -5.31 -16.29
N THR A 137 -5.33 -4.38 -17.17
CA THR A 137 -3.96 -3.90 -17.36
C THR A 137 -3.95 -2.40 -17.12
N LEU A 138 -3.12 -1.91 -16.21
CA LEU A 138 -2.93 -0.49 -15.94
C LEU A 138 -1.51 -0.08 -16.32
N ASN A 139 -1.37 1.07 -16.98
CA ASN A 139 -0.10 1.75 -17.18
C ASN A 139 -0.22 3.18 -16.65
N LEU A 140 0.52 3.49 -15.59
CA LEU A 140 0.41 4.71 -14.82
C LEU A 140 1.70 5.53 -14.94
N SER A 141 1.56 6.85 -14.98
CA SER A 141 2.68 7.78 -15.09
C SER A 141 2.46 9.03 -14.23
N GLY A 142 3.56 9.68 -13.84
CA GLY A 142 3.53 10.86 -12.98
C GLY A 142 3.69 10.51 -11.50
N GLY A 143 2.85 11.11 -10.66
CA GLY A 143 2.88 10.95 -9.20
C GLY A 143 2.37 9.60 -8.71
N PRO A 144 2.60 9.27 -7.42
CA PRO A 144 2.14 8.02 -6.84
C PRO A 144 0.61 7.88 -6.90
N MET A 145 0.15 6.68 -7.23
CA MET A 145 -1.26 6.31 -7.29
C MET A 145 -1.50 5.19 -6.29
N ALA A 146 -2.43 5.38 -5.34
CA ALA A 146 -2.91 4.28 -4.53
C ALA A 146 -3.92 3.46 -5.34
N LEU A 147 -3.70 2.15 -5.40
CA LEU A 147 -4.63 1.16 -5.90
C LEU A 147 -5.37 0.56 -4.71
N ILE A 148 -6.70 0.63 -4.76
CA ILE A 148 -7.59 0.13 -3.70
C ILE A 148 -8.50 -0.92 -4.33
N LEU A 149 -8.45 -2.13 -3.76
CA LEU A 149 -9.24 -3.28 -4.16
C LEU A 149 -9.94 -3.87 -2.93
N PRO A 150 -11.07 -4.59 -3.10
CA PRO A 150 -11.63 -5.44 -2.06
C PRO A 150 -10.57 -6.35 -1.42
N SER A 151 -10.69 -6.62 -0.11
CA SER A 151 -9.72 -7.43 0.63
C SER A 151 -9.60 -8.86 0.10
N ASP A 152 -10.66 -9.43 -0.48
CA ASP A 152 -10.67 -10.74 -1.13
C ASP A 152 -9.89 -10.79 -2.45
N ALA A 153 -9.57 -9.64 -3.04
CA ALA A 153 -8.70 -9.51 -4.21
C ALA A 153 -7.20 -9.50 -3.86
N LEU A 154 -6.84 -9.56 -2.57
CA LEU A 154 -5.46 -9.58 -2.11
C LEU A 154 -4.61 -10.66 -2.80
N PRO A 155 -5.04 -11.93 -2.96
CA PRO A 155 -4.22 -12.95 -3.62
C PRO A 155 -3.84 -12.55 -5.06
N ALA A 156 -4.81 -12.09 -5.85
CA ALA A 156 -4.58 -11.61 -7.21
C ALA A 156 -3.64 -10.40 -7.23
N LEU A 157 -3.81 -9.46 -6.29
CA LEU A 157 -2.90 -8.32 -6.16
C LEU A 157 -1.46 -8.76 -5.87
N LEU A 158 -1.26 -9.71 -4.96
CA LEU A 158 0.06 -10.22 -4.59
C LEU A 158 0.75 -10.96 -5.75
N GLU A 159 0.00 -11.77 -6.50
CA GLU A 159 0.49 -12.42 -7.72
C GLU A 159 0.93 -11.39 -8.76
N SER A 160 0.12 -10.36 -8.98
CA SER A 160 0.37 -9.29 -9.94
C SER A 160 1.52 -8.36 -9.58
N LEU A 161 1.81 -8.20 -8.29
CA LEU A 161 2.95 -7.43 -7.83
C LEU A 161 4.28 -8.18 -8.03
N GLU A 162 4.25 -9.35 -8.67
CA GLU A 162 5.39 -10.21 -8.97
C GLU A 162 6.32 -10.23 -7.76
N MET A 163 5.91 -10.86 -6.66
CA MET A 163 6.77 -11.07 -5.49
C MET A 163 7.99 -11.93 -5.87
N THR A 164 8.90 -11.36 -6.65
CA THR A 164 10.30 -11.71 -6.73
C THR A 164 10.89 -11.09 -5.47
N PRO A 165 11.43 -11.88 -4.53
CA PRO A 165 12.11 -11.33 -3.39
C PRO A 165 13.10 -10.26 -3.88
N ARG A 166 13.09 -9.05 -3.29
CA ARG A 166 14.20 -8.09 -3.46
C ARG A 166 15.48 -8.90 -3.43
N GLY A 167 16.26 -8.83 -4.52
CA GLY A 167 17.47 -9.62 -4.68
C GLY A 167 18.25 -9.60 -3.37
N ALA A 168 18.57 -10.78 -2.86
CA ALA A 168 19.55 -10.91 -1.82
C ALA A 168 20.85 -10.36 -2.39
N ASP A 169 21.12 -9.08 -2.10
CA ASP A 169 22.43 -8.50 -2.36
C ASP A 169 23.35 -9.09 -1.29
N THR A 170 23.72 -10.36 -1.49
CA THR A 170 24.80 -10.99 -0.75
C THR A 170 26.09 -10.43 -1.31
N SER A 171 26.42 -9.21 -0.90
CA SER A 171 27.81 -8.75 -0.95
C SER A 171 28.49 -9.28 0.32
N PRO A 172 29.41 -10.25 0.22
CA PRO A 172 30.17 -10.68 1.38
C PRO A 172 31.08 -9.54 1.82
N LEU A 173 31.08 -9.28 3.14
CA LEU A 173 32.18 -8.58 3.81
C LEU A 173 33.45 -9.44 3.75
#